data_AF-A0AAV8VYQ5-F1
#
_entry.id   AF-A0AAV8VYQ5-F1
#
_cell.length_a   1.000
_cell.length_b   1.000
_cell.length_c   1.000
_cell.angle_alpha   90.00
_cell.angle_beta   90.00
_cell.angle_gamma   90.00
#
_symmetry.space_group_name_H-M   'P 1'
#
loop_
_entity.id
_entity.type
_entity.pdbx_description
1 polymer ?
#
loop_
_entity_poly.entity_id
_entity_poly.type
_entity_poly.pdbx_seq_one_letter_code
_entity_poly.pdbx_strand_id
1 'polypeptide(L)'
;MEKIYPPATDYIKLIQVVESFPDDILAKITPMLIGKYPNTYSYTKQIGETVIMEEGKGLPIGIHRPSIVMGAYEEPLKGWINSFYSVTAYFSLVFTGVIKTTQYVPELKTSMVPVDMVVNFAIATACNIAERFDGKQQQENVPVYNYEVAPL
;
A
#
# COMPACT_ATOMS: atom_id res chain seq x y z
N MET A 1 1.22 -17.40 6.00
CA MET A 1 1.72 -16.36 5.09
C MET A 1 0.51 -15.74 4.42
N GLU A 2 0.50 -14.41 4.35
CA GLU A 2 -0.55 -13.67 3.66
C GLU A 2 -0.55 -13.99 2.16
N LYS A 3 -1.69 -13.83 1.49
CA LYS A 3 -1.88 -14.16 0.08
C LYS A 3 -2.16 -12.90 -0.72
N ILE A 4 -1.68 -12.89 -1.97
CA ILE A 4 -2.09 -11.90 -2.96
C ILE A 4 -3.51 -12.26 -3.40
N TYR A 5 -4.41 -11.28 -3.37
CA TYR A 5 -5.79 -11.48 -3.79
C TYR A 5 -5.88 -11.45 -5.32
N PRO A 6 -6.80 -12.24 -5.92
CA PRO A 6 -6.97 -12.25 -7.36
C PRO A 6 -7.30 -10.83 -7.86
N PRO A 7 -6.65 -10.38 -8.95
CA PRO A 7 -6.86 -9.04 -9.50
C PRO A 7 -8.31 -8.85 -9.93
N ALA A 8 -8.82 -7.62 -9.77
CA ALA A 8 -10.11 -7.25 -10.33
C ALA A 8 -10.07 -7.07 -11.86
N THR A 9 -8.89 -6.79 -12.41
CA THR A 9 -8.69 -6.57 -13.85
C THR A 9 -7.29 -7.03 -14.22
N ASP A 10 -7.17 -7.69 -15.37
CA ASP A 10 -5.89 -8.04 -15.99
C ASP A 10 -5.09 -6.77 -16.28
N TYR A 11 -3.84 -6.72 -15.80
CA TYR A 11 -3.00 -5.53 -15.90
C TYR A 11 -2.66 -5.19 -17.35
N ILE A 12 -2.54 -6.19 -18.24
CA ILE A 12 -2.23 -5.99 -19.67
C ILE A 12 -3.41 -5.29 -20.33
N LYS A 13 -4.64 -5.74 -20.04
CA LYS A 13 -5.86 -5.11 -20.59
C LYS A 13 -6.02 -3.68 -20.08
N LEU A 14 -5.69 -3.43 -18.82
CA LEU A 14 -5.76 -2.09 -18.27
C LEU A 14 -4.78 -1.14 -18.96
N ILE A 15 -3.53 -1.57 -19.16
CA ILE A 15 -2.51 -0.80 -19.90
C ILE A 15 -3.02 -0.49 -21.31
N GLN A 16 -3.53 -1.49 -22.03
CA GLN A 16 -4.08 -1.30 -23.37
C GLN A 16 -5.21 -0.26 -23.39
N VAL A 17 -6.13 -0.28 -22.43
CA VAL A 17 -7.21 0.71 -22.34
C VAL A 17 -6.64 2.10 -22.10
N VAL A 18 -5.72 2.25 -21.14
CA VAL A 18 -5.12 3.55 -20.80
C VAL A 18 -4.32 4.12 -21.97
N GLU A 19 -3.61 3.29 -22.73
CA GLU A 19 -2.82 3.73 -23.88
C GLU A 19 -3.66 4.00 -25.14
N SER A 20 -4.84 3.37 -25.26
CA SER A 20 -5.66 3.45 -26.49
C SER A 20 -6.67 4.59 -26.49
N PHE A 21 -7.05 5.12 -25.32
CA PHE A 21 -8.11 6.12 -25.21
C PHE A 21 -7.58 7.48 -24.75
N PRO A 22 -8.09 8.60 -25.29
CA PRO A 22 -7.80 9.94 -24.79
C PRO A 22 -8.26 10.16 -23.34
N ASP A 23 -7.61 11.08 -22.63
CA ASP A 23 -7.84 11.37 -21.20
C ASP A 23 -9.31 11.71 -20.87
N ASP A 24 -10.04 12.36 -21.77
CA ASP A 24 -11.44 12.72 -21.54
C ASP A 24 -12.36 11.49 -21.54
N ILE A 25 -12.02 10.46 -22.33
CA ILE A 25 -12.70 9.17 -22.32
C ILE A 25 -12.29 8.38 -21.08
N LEU A 26 -10.99 8.36 -20.75
CA LEU A 26 -10.47 7.70 -19.55
C LEU A 26 -11.14 8.22 -18.28
N ALA A 27 -11.30 9.54 -18.15
CA ALA A 27 -11.99 10.15 -17.01
C ALA A 27 -13.44 9.66 -16.85
N LYS A 28 -14.15 9.42 -17.97
CA LYS A 28 -15.53 8.92 -17.96
C LYS A 28 -15.63 7.45 -17.59
N ILE A 29 -14.67 6.61 -18.01
CA ILE A 29 -14.69 5.16 -17.73
C ILE A 29 -14.01 4.79 -16.40
N THR A 30 -13.18 5.68 -15.84
CA THR A 30 -12.44 5.46 -14.59
C THR A 30 -13.33 4.97 -13.43
N PRO A 31 -14.53 5.54 -13.15
CA PRO A 31 -15.39 5.03 -12.08
C PRO A 31 -15.80 3.56 -12.28
N MET A 32 -16.00 3.13 -13.52
CA MET A 32 -16.33 1.75 -13.85
C MET A 32 -15.11 0.83 -13.66
N LEU A 33 -13.91 1.30 -13.98
CA LEU A 33 -12.66 0.55 -13.79
C LEU A 33 -12.31 0.36 -12.30
N ILE A 34 -12.46 1.42 -11.49
CA ILE A 34 -12.20 1.38 -10.05
C ILE A 34 -13.22 0.46 -9.33
N GLY A 35 -14.47 0.42 -9.76
CA GLY A 35 -15.48 -0.50 -9.21
C GLY A 35 -15.62 -0.39 -7.68
N LYS A 36 -15.23 -1.46 -6.96
CA LYS A 36 -15.36 -1.57 -5.49
C LYS A 36 -14.23 -0.91 -4.69
N TYR A 37 -13.15 -0.48 -5.35
CA TYR A 37 -12.01 0.09 -4.64
C TYR A 37 -12.32 1.53 -4.19
N PRO A 38 -11.81 1.98 -3.04
CA PRO A 38 -12.15 3.29 -2.51
C PRO A 38 -11.58 4.45 -3.35
N ASN A 39 -10.53 4.20 -4.14
CA ASN A 39 -9.89 5.18 -5.00
C ASN A 39 -9.00 4.50 -6.05
N THR A 40 -8.50 5.31 -7.00
CA THR A 40 -7.53 4.88 -8.03
C THR A 40 -6.23 4.35 -7.43
N TYR A 41 -5.77 4.89 -6.31
CA TYR A 41 -4.53 4.47 -5.66
C TYR A 41 -4.60 3.02 -5.17
N SER A 42 -5.64 2.64 -4.43
CA SER A 42 -5.85 1.27 -3.96
C SER A 42 -6.06 0.30 -5.12
N TYR A 43 -6.79 0.72 -6.16
CA TYR A 43 -6.99 -0.08 -7.37
C TYR A 43 -5.66 -0.38 -8.07
N THR A 44 -4.88 0.66 -8.37
CA THR A 44 -3.60 0.54 -9.09
C THR A 44 -2.55 -0.20 -8.28
N LYS A 45 -2.49 -0.04 -6.94
CA LYS A 45 -1.60 -0.82 -6.08
C LYS A 45 -1.92 -2.32 -6.10
N GLN A 46 -3.21 -2.69 -6.06
CA GLN A 46 -3.60 -4.10 -6.17
C GLN A 46 -3.17 -4.71 -7.52
N ILE A 47 -3.32 -3.95 -8.60
CA ILE A 47 -2.88 -4.39 -9.92
C ILE A 47 -1.36 -4.52 -9.96
N GLY A 48 -0.62 -3.58 -9.39
CA GLY A 48 0.84 -3.65 -9.29
C GLY A 48 1.34 -4.91 -8.56
N GLU A 49 0.66 -5.32 -7.49
CA GLU A 49 0.98 -6.59 -6.81
C GLU A 49 0.78 -7.82 -7.70
N THR A 50 -0.20 -7.77 -8.60
CA THR A 50 -0.45 -8.82 -9.58
C THR A 50 0.68 -8.88 -10.61
N VAL A 51 1.15 -7.73 -11.09
CA VAL A 51 2.33 -7.67 -11.98
C VAL A 51 3.54 -8.29 -11.31
N ILE A 52 3.79 -7.94 -10.04
CA ILE A 52 4.90 -8.50 -9.26
C ILE A 52 4.77 -10.03 -9.11
N MET A 53 3.56 -10.54 -8.89
CA MET A 53 3.29 -11.98 -8.78
C MET A 53 3.54 -12.74 -10.08
N GLU A 54 3.13 -12.17 -11.22
CA GLU A 54 3.19 -12.82 -12.53
C GLU A 54 4.58 -12.70 -13.16
N GLU A 55 5.15 -11.49 -13.16
CA GLU A 55 6.40 -11.16 -13.86
C GLU A 55 7.64 -11.19 -12.97
N GLY A 56 7.46 -11.17 -11.65
CA GLY A 56 8.57 -11.08 -10.71
C GLY A 56 9.27 -12.41 -10.39
N LYS A 57 8.87 -13.51 -11.04
CA LYS A 57 9.43 -14.84 -10.82
C LYS A 57 10.91 -14.87 -11.16
N GLY A 58 11.72 -15.42 -10.26
CA GLY A 58 13.18 -15.53 -10.44
C GLY A 58 13.95 -14.25 -10.09
N LEU A 59 13.30 -13.21 -9.56
CA LEU A 59 13.94 -12.01 -9.04
C LEU A 59 13.92 -12.00 -7.49
N PRO A 60 14.90 -11.34 -6.83
CA PRO A 60 14.91 -11.16 -5.37
C PRO A 60 13.91 -10.07 -4.98
N ILE A 61 12.62 -10.36 -5.10
CA ILE A 61 11.52 -9.41 -4.87
C ILE A 61 10.57 -9.91 -3.78
N GLY A 62 9.91 -8.97 -3.11
CA GLY A 62 8.86 -9.22 -2.15
C GLY A 62 7.94 -8.01 -2.04
N ILE A 63 6.73 -8.23 -1.55
CA ILE A 63 5.72 -7.19 -1.40
C ILE A 63 5.71 -6.75 0.06
N HIS A 64 5.91 -5.46 0.28
CA HIS A 64 5.83 -4.83 1.59
C HIS A 64 4.54 -4.01 1.69
N ARG A 65 3.65 -4.37 2.62
CA ARG A 65 2.33 -3.77 2.84
C ARG A 65 2.29 -3.09 4.21
N PRO A 66 2.62 -1.79 4.30
CA PRO A 66 2.42 -1.04 5.53
C PRO A 66 0.96 -0.63 5.67
N SER A 67 0.46 -0.56 6.92
CA SER A 67 -0.76 0.18 7.23
C SER A 67 -0.56 1.70 7.08
N ILE A 68 -1.52 2.51 7.55
CA ILE A 68 -1.44 3.98 7.45
C ILE A 68 -0.20 4.48 8.19
N VAL A 69 0.70 5.12 7.45
CA VAL A 69 1.95 5.64 7.99
C VAL A 69 1.74 6.98 8.67
N MET A 70 2.21 7.09 9.91
CA MET A 70 2.15 8.27 10.76
C MET A 70 3.53 8.84 11.03
N GLY A 71 3.60 9.93 11.78
CA GLY A 71 4.86 10.55 12.20
C GLY A 71 5.78 9.57 12.93
N ALA A 72 7.08 9.89 12.89
CA ALA A 72 8.13 9.06 13.46
C ALA A 72 7.91 8.84 14.97
N TYR A 73 8.14 7.61 15.43
CA TYR A 73 8.12 7.32 16.86
C TYR A 73 9.39 7.87 17.54
N GLU A 74 10.56 7.64 16.94
CA GLU A 74 11.86 7.99 17.50
C GLU A 74 12.76 8.75 16.51
N GLU A 75 12.98 8.23 15.31
CA GLU A 75 13.98 8.78 14.36
C GLU A 75 13.33 9.35 13.08
N PRO A 76 13.88 10.42 12.46
CA PRO A 76 15.02 11.23 12.88
C PRO A 76 14.71 12.18 14.05
N LEU A 77 13.42 12.41 14.34
CA LEU A 77 12.94 13.17 15.49
C LEU A 77 11.52 12.70 15.83
N LYS A 78 11.20 12.60 17.13
CA LYS A 78 9.87 12.19 17.60
C LYS A 78 8.77 13.08 17.02
N GLY A 79 7.78 12.46 16.39
CA GLY A 79 6.68 13.16 15.71
C GLY A 79 7.05 13.78 14.38
N TRP A 80 8.25 13.52 13.84
CA TRP A 80 8.65 14.03 12.54
C TRP A 80 7.73 13.51 11.43
N ILE A 81 7.33 14.42 10.55
CA ILE A 81 6.50 14.14 9.37
C ILE A 81 7.20 14.74 8.15
N ASN A 82 7.16 14.04 7.02
CA ASN A 82 7.63 14.60 5.76
C ASN A 82 6.56 15.46 5.08
N SER A 83 5.30 15.32 5.50
CA SER A 83 4.16 15.82 4.76
C SER A 83 2.96 16.06 5.66
N PHE A 84 2.35 17.23 5.49
CA PHE A 84 1.11 17.63 6.16
C PHE A 84 -0.11 17.34 5.26
N TYR A 85 -0.27 16.09 4.84
CA TYR A 85 -1.43 15.66 4.05
C TYR A 85 -2.15 14.49 4.70
N SER A 86 -3.37 14.23 4.25
CA SER A 86 -4.19 13.08 4.64
C SER A 86 -4.37 12.99 6.17
N VAL A 87 -3.94 11.90 6.77
CA VAL A 87 -4.18 11.55 8.17
C VAL A 87 -3.52 12.52 9.15
N THR A 88 -2.30 12.98 8.86
CA THR A 88 -1.59 13.96 9.68
C THR A 88 -2.30 15.32 9.72
N ALA A 89 -2.77 15.80 8.56
CA ALA A 89 -3.53 17.04 8.47
C ALA A 89 -4.87 16.93 9.21
N TYR A 90 -5.56 15.80 9.01
CA TYR A 90 -6.81 15.49 9.69
C TYR A 90 -6.64 15.52 11.22
N PHE A 91 -5.67 14.80 11.78
CA PHE A 91 -5.43 14.80 13.23
C PHE A 91 -5.05 16.17 13.75
N SER A 92 -4.26 16.94 13.01
CA SER A 92 -3.89 18.31 13.40
C SER A 92 -5.11 19.23 13.48
N LEU A 93 -6.07 19.11 12.54
CA LEU A 93 -7.32 19.86 12.58
C LEU A 93 -8.24 19.43 13.73
N VAL A 94 -8.23 18.14 14.09
CA VAL A 94 -8.93 17.63 15.27
C VAL A 94 -8.30 18.18 16.56
N PHE A 95 -6.97 18.09 16.70
CA PHE A 95 -6.26 18.55 17.90
C PHE A 95 -6.31 20.06 18.10
N THR A 96 -6.37 20.84 17.02
CA THR A 96 -6.56 22.30 17.09
C THR A 96 -8.02 22.70 17.36
N GLY A 97 -8.96 21.75 17.37
CA GLY A 97 -10.37 21.99 17.62
C GLY A 97 -11.15 22.57 16.43
N VAL A 98 -10.54 22.61 15.24
CA VAL A 98 -11.21 23.04 13.99
C VAL A 98 -12.24 21.99 13.58
N ILE A 99 -11.85 20.71 13.58
CA ILE A 99 -12.77 19.59 13.39
C ILE A 99 -13.31 19.18 14.77
N LYS A 100 -14.62 19.36 14.98
CA LYS A 100 -15.29 19.05 16.25
C LYS A 100 -16.02 17.71 16.24
N THR A 101 -16.37 17.21 15.07
CA THR A 101 -17.08 15.94 14.88
C THR A 101 -16.47 15.19 13.70
N THR A 102 -16.44 13.87 13.81
CA THR A 102 -16.01 12.99 12.74
C THR A 102 -16.99 11.84 12.57
N GLN A 103 -17.14 11.38 11.34
CA GLN A 103 -17.92 10.18 11.05
C GLN A 103 -17.04 8.97 11.35
N TYR A 104 -17.48 8.14 12.29
CA TYR A 104 -16.80 6.93 12.69
C TYR A 104 -17.75 5.75 12.57
N VAL A 105 -17.28 4.68 11.94
CA VAL A 105 -18.01 3.41 11.80
C VAL A 105 -17.35 2.43 12.77
N PRO A 106 -18.01 2.06 13.89
CA PRO A 106 -17.40 1.26 14.97
C PRO A 106 -16.81 -0.08 14.52
N GLU A 107 -17.31 -0.64 13.43
CA GLU A 107 -16.90 -1.92 12.87
C GLU A 107 -15.60 -1.82 12.05
N LEU A 108 -15.18 -0.62 11.66
CA LEU A 108 -13.96 -0.40 10.87
C LEU A 108 -12.75 -0.19 11.77
N LYS A 109 -11.89 -1.22 11.85
CA LYS A 109 -10.57 -1.10 12.48
C LYS A 109 -9.61 -0.36 11.55
N THR A 110 -8.94 0.67 12.06
CA THR A 110 -7.90 1.40 11.34
C THR A 110 -6.54 1.17 12.02
N SER A 111 -5.59 0.58 11.29
CA SER A 111 -4.22 0.37 11.76
C SER A 111 -3.33 1.53 11.31
N MET A 112 -2.52 2.04 12.23
CA MET A 112 -1.57 3.14 11.99
C MET A 112 -0.20 2.77 12.53
N VAL A 113 0.84 3.05 11.76
CA VAL A 113 2.22 2.64 12.03
C VAL A 113 3.20 3.81 11.93
N PRO A 114 4.24 3.91 12.78
CA PRO A 114 5.24 4.97 12.69
C PRO A 114 6.13 4.84 11.46
N VAL A 115 6.48 5.95 10.81
CA VAL A 115 7.31 5.94 9.57
C VAL A 115 8.70 5.32 9.77
N ASP A 116 9.35 5.56 10.90
CA ASP A 116 10.66 5.02 11.23
C ASP A 116 10.64 3.50 11.36
N MET A 117 9.60 2.95 12.00
CA MET A 117 9.43 1.51 12.09
C MET A 117 9.10 0.88 10.73
N VAL A 118 8.29 1.56 9.91
CA VAL A 118 7.97 1.13 8.53
C VAL A 118 9.25 1.04 7.69
N VAL A 119 10.14 2.03 7.79
CA VAL A 119 11.43 2.03 7.08
C VAL A 119 12.34 0.91 7.59
N ASN A 120 12.44 0.74 8.92
CA ASN A 120 13.24 -0.35 9.50
C ASN A 120 12.74 -1.73 9.07
N PHE A 121 11.41 -1.92 9.02
CA PHE A 121 10.81 -3.15 8.54
C PHE A 121 11.03 -3.34 7.02
N ALA A 122 10.96 -2.29 6.21
CA ALA A 122 11.29 -2.37 4.79
C ALA A 122 12.75 -2.80 4.55
N ILE A 123 13.70 -2.27 5.33
CA ILE A 123 15.12 -2.69 5.27
C ILE A 123 15.26 -4.16 5.69
N ALA A 124 14.65 -4.55 6.81
CA ALA A 124 14.71 -5.92 7.30
C ALA A 124 14.10 -6.94 6.30
N THR A 125 12.98 -6.59 5.67
CA THR A 125 12.35 -7.41 4.65
C THR A 125 13.22 -7.53 3.40
N ALA A 126 13.86 -6.44 2.95
CA ALA A 126 14.81 -6.47 1.84
C ALA A 126 16.00 -7.39 2.11
N CYS A 127 16.61 -7.30 3.31
CA CYS A 127 17.69 -8.22 3.71
C CYS A 127 17.21 -9.68 3.72
N ASN A 128 16.02 -9.94 4.27
CA ASN A 128 15.47 -11.29 4.31
C ASN A 128 15.19 -11.87 2.91
N ILE A 129 14.74 -11.05 1.97
CA ILE A 129 14.52 -11.44 0.57
C ILE A 129 15.86 -11.79 -0.09
N ALA A 130 16.89 -10.97 0.12
CA ALA A 130 18.23 -11.22 -0.44
C ALA A 130 18.84 -12.54 0.07
N GLU A 131 18.80 -12.78 1.39
CA GLU A 131 19.31 -14.03 1.99
C GLU A 131 18.59 -15.28 1.45
N ARG A 132 17.27 -15.21 1.26
CA ARG A 132 16.48 -16.31 0.70
C ARG A 132 16.83 -16.60 -0.75
N PHE A 133 17.12 -15.54 -1.52
CA PHE A 133 17.50 -15.65 -2.91
C PHE A 133 18.89 -16.30 -3.08
N ASP A 134 19.89 -15.85 -2.31
CA ASP A 134 21.25 -16.40 -2.35
C ASP A 134 21.30 -17.87 -1.89
N GLY A 135 20.41 -18.28 -1.00
CA GLY A 135 20.28 -19.65 -0.49
C GLY A 135 19.70 -20.68 -1.48
N LYS A 136 19.48 -20.34 -2.76
CA LYS A 136 18.85 -21.20 -3.79
C LYS A 136 17.42 -21.67 -3.48
N GLN A 137 16.73 -21.08 -2.50
CA GLN A 137 15.29 -21.26 -2.34
C GLN A 137 14.58 -20.32 -3.30
N GLN A 138 14.54 -20.68 -4.59
CA GLN A 138 13.62 -20.03 -5.53
C GLN A 138 12.20 -20.27 -5.02
N GLN A 139 11.62 -19.24 -4.42
CA GLN A 139 10.24 -19.32 -3.97
C GLN A 139 9.33 -19.32 -5.20
N GLU A 140 8.46 -20.32 -5.26
CA GLU A 140 7.43 -20.44 -6.30
C GLU A 140 6.43 -19.28 -6.23
N ASN A 141 6.33 -18.62 -5.07
CA ASN A 141 5.45 -17.48 -4.80
C ASN A 141 6.21 -16.31 -4.16
N VAL A 142 5.91 -15.08 -4.59
CA VAL A 142 6.48 -13.85 -4.04
C VAL A 142 6.06 -13.67 -2.56
N PRO A 143 7.00 -13.47 -1.62
CA PRO A 143 6.66 -13.28 -0.22
C PRO A 143 5.97 -11.92 0.01
N VAL A 144 4.92 -11.93 0.82
CA VAL A 144 4.18 -10.73 1.24
C VAL A 144 4.40 -10.50 2.73
N TYR A 145 4.78 -9.27 3.08
CA TYR A 145 5.07 -8.82 4.43
C TYR A 145 4.12 -7.68 4.82
N ASN A 146 3.16 -7.98 5.71
CA ASN A 146 2.31 -6.97 6.34
C ASN A 146 2.99 -6.33 7.54
N TYR A 147 2.90 -5.01 7.61
CA TYR A 147 3.29 -4.24 8.78
C TYR A 147 2.10 -3.48 9.35
N GLU A 148 1.45 -4.07 10.35
CA GLU A 148 0.24 -3.57 11.00
C GLU A 148 0.34 -3.70 12.53
N VAL A 149 -0.27 -2.79 13.28
CA VAL A 149 -0.24 -2.82 14.76
C VAL A 149 -1.26 -3.81 15.34
N ALA A 150 -2.35 -4.11 14.61
CA ALA A 150 -3.36 -5.07 15.02
C ALA A 150 -3.71 -5.99 13.84
N PRO A 151 -3.83 -7.31 14.07
CA PRO A 151 -4.36 -8.21 13.05
C PRO A 151 -5.84 -7.87 12.79
N LEU A 152 -6.20 -7.75 11.51
CA LEU A 152 -7.57 -7.54 11.04
C LEU A 152 -8.53 -8.61 11.59
#